data_AF-A0A7S0ZJL5-F1
#
_entry.id   AF-A0A7S0ZJL5-F1
#
_cell.length_a   1.000
_cell.length_b   1.000
_cell.length_c   1.000
_cell.angle_alpha   90.00
_cell.angle_beta   90.00
_cell.angle_gamma   90.00
#
_symmetry.space_group_name_H-M   'P 1'
#
loop_
_entity.id
_entity.type
_entity.pdbx_description
1 polymer ?
#
loop_
_entity_poly.entity_id
_entity_poly.type
_entity_poly.pdbx_seq_one_letter_code
_entity_poly.pdbx_strand_id
1 'polypeptide(L)'
;MSSILSRIFSVPAPQRPAVPDGKIRICVSGYGMSHNTGRAQKLAATIARVYPEGYETWFYFSTFHFKDFLESILKQIPEDQLSKPSCLDSDRPISNHSSSPFVWLEHPGAKPMTAIGGRDSFCDWAAKTFPSDKSIQGLTSTREPPLSEMFFDNATPGGTWMKP
;
A
#
# COMPACT_ATOMS: atom_id res chain seq x y z
N MET A 1 -42.82 -11.47 1.20
CA MET A 1 -41.78 -11.85 2.17
C MET A 1 -40.70 -10.78 2.12
N SER A 2 -40.85 -9.75 2.95
CA SER A 2 -39.86 -8.70 3.12
C SER A 2 -38.86 -9.15 4.17
N SER A 3 -37.58 -8.82 3.95
CA SER A 3 -36.71 -8.10 4.88
C SER A 3 -35.29 -8.67 5.04
N ILE A 4 -34.32 -7.80 4.70
CA ILE A 4 -33.17 -7.45 5.56
C ILE A 4 -32.10 -8.53 5.76
N LEU A 5 -31.31 -8.89 4.73
CA LEU A 5 -30.04 -9.62 4.99
C LEU A 5 -28.81 -9.32 4.11
N SER A 6 -28.76 -8.27 3.28
CA SER A 6 -27.47 -7.92 2.66
C SER A 6 -27.29 -6.47 2.20
N ARG A 7 -27.90 -5.50 2.88
CA ARG A 7 -27.21 -4.20 2.99
C ARG A 7 -26.05 -4.37 3.97
N ILE A 8 -25.06 -5.17 3.57
CA ILE A 8 -23.72 -5.07 4.11
C ILE A 8 -23.32 -3.66 3.71
N PHE A 9 -23.45 -2.72 4.64
CA PHE A 9 -22.97 -1.37 4.48
C PHE A 9 -21.50 -1.52 4.06
N SER A 10 -21.20 -1.29 2.79
CA SER A 10 -19.83 -1.10 2.34
C SER A 10 -19.35 0.10 3.12
N VAL A 11 -18.56 -0.14 4.17
CA VAL A 11 -17.90 0.94 4.89
C VAL A 11 -17.00 1.58 3.85
N PRO A 12 -17.29 2.82 3.42
CA PRO A 12 -16.50 3.45 2.39
C PRO A 12 -15.06 3.50 2.86
N ALA A 13 -14.12 3.24 1.95
CA ALA A 13 -12.71 3.38 2.27
C ALA A 13 -12.48 4.78 2.87
N PRO A 14 -11.75 4.89 3.99
CA PRO A 14 -11.63 6.18 4.65
C PRO A 14 -10.98 7.20 3.73
N GLN A 15 -11.36 8.45 3.91
CA GLN A 15 -10.80 9.53 3.12
C GLN A 15 -9.30 9.64 3.38
N ARG A 16 -8.51 9.75 2.30
CA ARG A 16 -7.09 10.07 2.39
C ARG A 16 -6.96 11.57 2.64
N PRO A 17 -6.41 12.03 3.79
CA PRO A 17 -6.22 13.45 4.05
C PRO A 17 -5.19 14.06 3.06
N ALA A 18 -5.02 15.38 3.05
CA ALA A 18 -3.91 15.97 2.28
C ALA A 18 -2.57 15.44 2.81
N VAL A 19 -1.58 15.26 1.92
CA VAL A 19 -0.20 14.95 2.34
C VAL A 19 0.43 16.25 2.87
N PRO A 20 1.02 16.27 4.08
CA PRO A 20 1.71 17.44 4.60
C PRO A 20 2.86 17.89 3.69
N ASP A 21 3.10 19.20 3.65
CA ASP A 21 4.22 19.75 2.89
C ASP A 21 5.56 19.13 3.33
N GLY A 22 6.45 18.91 2.37
CA GLY A 22 7.75 18.29 2.60
C GLY A 22 7.73 16.76 2.80
N LYS A 23 6.55 16.13 2.85
CA LYS A 23 6.43 14.66 3.02
C LYS A 23 6.00 13.94 1.75
N ILE A 24 6.43 12.70 1.64
CA ILE A 24 5.90 11.70 0.73
C ILE A 24 5.10 10.68 1.55
N ARG A 25 3.84 10.46 1.19
CA ARG A 25 3.03 9.42 1.84
C ARG A 25 3.15 8.11 1.10
N ILE A 26 3.62 7.08 1.78
CA ILE A 26 3.61 5.70 1.30
C ILE A 26 2.25 5.10 1.62
N CYS A 27 1.47 4.81 0.58
CA CYS A 27 0.16 4.21 0.73
C CYS A 27 0.22 2.72 0.43
N VAL A 28 -0.35 1.91 1.32
CA VAL A 28 -0.45 0.45 1.14
C VAL A 28 -1.90 0.03 1.25
N SER A 29 -2.38 -0.70 0.25
CA SER A 29 -3.70 -1.35 0.31
C SER A 29 -3.60 -2.84 0.06
N GLY A 30 -4.45 -3.63 0.70
CA GLY A 30 -4.43 -5.08 0.57
C GLY A 30 -5.53 -5.80 1.32
N TYR A 31 -5.49 -7.13 1.27
CA TYR A 31 -6.30 -8.00 2.11
C TYR A 31 -5.85 -7.92 3.57
N GLY A 32 -6.80 -7.98 4.51
CA GLY A 32 -6.52 -7.93 5.94
C GLY A 32 -5.83 -9.17 6.51
N MET A 33 -5.73 -10.25 5.72
CA MET A 33 -4.98 -11.47 6.04
C MET A 33 -4.10 -11.84 4.83
N SER A 34 -2.85 -11.39 4.84
CA SER A 34 -1.92 -11.61 3.74
C SER A 34 -0.49 -11.31 4.21
N HIS A 35 0.39 -12.31 4.16
CA HIS A 35 1.80 -12.13 4.52
C HIS A 35 2.51 -11.12 3.60
N ASN A 36 2.14 -11.06 2.32
CA ASN A 36 2.64 -10.03 1.40
C ASN A 36 2.18 -8.62 1.82
N THR A 37 0.95 -8.48 2.30
CA THR A 37 0.42 -7.19 2.77
C THR A 37 1.08 -6.77 4.07
N GLY A 38 1.23 -7.70 5.02
CA GLY A 38 1.96 -7.46 6.27
C GLY A 38 3.41 -7.03 6.04
N ARG A 39 4.10 -7.67 5.08
CA ARG A 39 5.46 -7.24 4.69
C ARG A 39 5.49 -5.80 4.18
N ALA A 40 4.61 -5.46 3.25
CA ALA A 40 4.57 -4.11 2.68
C ALA A 40 4.19 -3.05 3.74
N GLN A 41 3.21 -3.33 4.60
CA GLN A 41 2.89 -2.45 5.72
C GLN A 41 4.09 -2.24 6.64
N LYS A 42 4.74 -3.33 7.08
CA LYS A 42 5.89 -3.29 7.98
C LYS A 42 7.05 -2.49 7.39
N LEU A 43 7.32 -2.67 6.09
CA LEU A 43 8.33 -1.91 5.36
C LEU A 43 7.98 -0.42 5.29
N ALA A 44 6.74 -0.07 4.89
CA ALA A 44 6.28 1.31 4.83
C ALA A 44 6.34 2.01 6.20
N ALA A 45 5.86 1.35 7.26
CA ALA A 45 5.90 1.86 8.62
C ALA A 45 7.35 2.03 9.12
N THR A 46 8.25 1.12 8.76
CA THR A 46 9.68 1.24 9.09
C THR A 46 10.29 2.46 8.39
N ILE A 47 9.99 2.69 7.11
CA ILE A 47 10.49 3.87 6.38
C ILE A 47 10.01 5.17 7.05
N ALA A 48 8.71 5.30 7.33
CA ALA A 48 8.17 6.50 7.98
C ALA A 48 8.70 6.70 9.40
N ARG A 49 8.98 5.62 10.14
CA ARG A 49 9.59 5.71 11.49
C ARG A 49 11.04 6.18 11.43
N VAL A 50 11.81 5.73 10.44
CA VAL A 50 13.23 6.06 10.30
C VAL A 50 13.43 7.44 9.65
N TYR A 51 12.55 7.81 8.72
CA TYR A 51 12.59 9.08 7.99
C TYR A 51 11.30 9.89 8.20
N PRO A 52 10.93 10.24 9.45
CA PRO A 52 9.64 10.85 9.76
C PRO A 52 9.48 12.26 9.18
N GLU A 53 10.58 12.96 8.93
CA GLU A 53 10.58 14.29 8.29
C GLU A 53 10.20 14.22 6.81
N GLY A 54 10.55 13.13 6.12
CA GLY A 54 10.34 12.98 4.68
C GLY A 54 9.21 12.03 4.31
N TYR A 55 8.78 11.15 5.22
CA TYR A 55 7.80 10.11 4.92
C TYR A 55 6.71 9.99 5.98
N GLU A 56 5.51 9.67 5.53
CA GLU A 56 4.40 9.20 6.36
C GLU A 56 3.72 8.01 5.68
N THR A 57 2.75 7.40 6.36
CA THR A 57 2.03 6.24 5.82
C THR A 57 0.53 6.43 5.85
N TRP A 58 -0.17 5.76 4.93
CA TRP A 58 -1.60 5.55 5.00
C TRP A 58 -1.94 4.15 4.54
N PHE A 59 -2.83 3.50 5.28
CA PHE A 59 -3.10 2.08 5.09
C PHE A 59 -4.59 1.81 4.89
N TYR A 60 -4.92 0.90 3.98
CA TYR A 60 -6.29 0.39 3.85
C TYR A 60 -6.28 -1.12 3.64
N PHE A 61 -6.81 -1.85 4.62
CA PHE A 61 -6.85 -3.30 4.60
C PHE A 61 -8.27 -3.78 4.68
N SER A 62 -8.70 -4.57 3.70
CA SER A 62 -10.05 -5.12 3.64
C SER A 62 -10.07 -6.45 2.93
N THR A 63 -10.59 -7.49 3.58
CA THR A 63 -10.75 -8.81 2.95
C THR A 63 -11.84 -8.80 1.88
N PHE A 64 -12.89 -8.00 2.08
CA PHE A 64 -14.07 -8.01 1.21
C PHE A 64 -14.09 -6.89 0.16
N HIS A 65 -13.44 -5.75 0.43
CA HIS A 65 -13.54 -4.55 -0.41
C HIS A 65 -12.21 -4.11 -1.01
N PHE A 66 -11.15 -4.93 -0.89
CA PHE A 66 -9.84 -4.56 -1.46
C PHE A 66 -9.90 -4.37 -2.98
N LYS A 67 -10.58 -5.27 -3.72
CA LYS A 67 -10.64 -5.18 -5.19
C LYS A 67 -11.37 -3.92 -5.67
N ASP A 68 -12.54 -3.64 -5.10
CA ASP A 68 -13.30 -2.43 -5.43
C ASP A 68 -12.48 -1.15 -5.13
N PHE A 69 -11.77 -1.15 -4.01
CA PHE A 69 -10.90 -0.04 -3.65
C PHE A 69 -9.71 0.08 -4.61
N LEU A 70 -9.06 -1.03 -4.95
CA LEU A 70 -7.94 -1.08 -5.89
C LEU A 70 -8.36 -0.51 -7.25
N GLU A 71 -9.51 -0.89 -7.78
CA GLU A 71 -10.04 -0.31 -9.03
C GLU A 71 -10.18 1.21 -8.95
N SER A 72 -10.58 1.75 -7.80
CA SER A 72 -10.67 3.20 -7.58
C SER A 72 -9.30 3.88 -7.53
N ILE A 73 -8.26 3.17 -7.05
CA ILE A 73 -6.87 3.67 -7.04
C ILE A 73 -6.30 3.65 -8.45
N LEU A 74 -6.47 2.56 -9.20
CA LEU A 74 -5.93 2.42 -10.55
C LEU A 74 -6.46 3.52 -11.50
N LYS A 75 -7.72 3.95 -11.33
CA LYS A 75 -8.30 5.10 -12.06
C LYS A 75 -7.66 6.46 -11.75
N GLN A 76 -6.90 6.56 -10.66
CA GLN A 76 -6.18 7.77 -10.24
C GLN A 76 -4.70 7.73 -10.62
N ILE A 77 -4.19 6.57 -11.06
CA ILE A 77 -2.82 6.43 -11.53
C ILE A 77 -2.70 7.08 -12.92
N PRO A 78 -1.66 7.93 -13.14
CA PRO A 78 -1.41 8.53 -14.44
C PRO A 78 -1.21 7.50 -15.55
N GLU A 79 -1.68 7.83 -16.75
CA GLU A 79 -1.68 6.93 -17.92
C GLU A 79 -0.27 6.44 -18.29
N ASP A 80 0.75 7.28 -18.16
CA ASP A 80 2.16 6.95 -18.43
C ASP A 80 2.73 5.88 -17.49
N GLN A 81 2.06 5.60 -16.38
CA GLN A 81 2.47 4.58 -15.42
C GLN A 81 1.70 3.26 -15.58
N LEU A 82 0.57 3.28 -16.28
CA LEU A 82 -0.33 2.12 -16.37
C LEU A 82 0.26 0.93 -17.12
N SER A 83 1.25 1.15 -18.00
CA SER A 83 1.97 0.12 -18.75
C SER A 83 3.20 -0.43 -18.03
N LYS A 84 3.62 0.19 -16.91
CA LYS A 84 4.78 -0.26 -16.15
C LYS A 84 4.50 -1.63 -15.52
N PRO A 85 5.53 -2.49 -15.35
CA PRO A 85 5.37 -3.76 -14.65
C PRO A 85 4.82 -3.55 -13.25
N SER A 86 3.84 -4.36 -12.87
CA SER A 86 3.23 -4.25 -11.56
C SER A 86 3.92 -5.06 -10.48
N CYS A 87 4.55 -6.17 -10.84
CA CYS A 87 5.35 -7.04 -9.98
C CYS A 87 6.66 -7.35 -10.73
N LEU A 88 7.66 -7.88 -10.03
CA LEU A 88 8.95 -8.26 -10.62
C LEU A 88 8.89 -9.64 -11.30
N ASP A 89 7.97 -10.51 -10.86
CA ASP A 89 7.81 -11.88 -11.34
C ASP A 89 6.72 -12.05 -12.40
N SER A 90 6.10 -10.94 -12.83
CA SER A 90 4.99 -10.95 -13.76
C SER A 90 5.07 -9.79 -14.75
N ASP A 91 4.88 -10.10 -16.02
CA ASP A 91 4.74 -9.09 -17.10
C ASP A 91 3.40 -8.32 -17.04
N ARG A 92 2.63 -8.51 -15.96
CA ARG A 92 1.35 -7.85 -15.76
C ARG A 92 1.57 -6.35 -15.51
N PRO A 93 0.96 -5.47 -16.33
CA PRO A 93 1.08 -4.04 -16.15
C PRO A 93 0.27 -3.54 -14.94
N ILE A 94 0.58 -2.35 -14.43
CA ILE A 94 -0.14 -1.70 -13.32
C ILE A 94 -1.65 -1.62 -13.58
N SER A 95 -2.05 -1.32 -14.82
CA SER A 95 -3.47 -1.30 -15.25
C SER A 95 -4.23 -2.61 -14.96
N ASN A 96 -3.53 -3.74 -14.91
CA ASN A 96 -4.11 -5.06 -14.71
C ASN A 96 -3.75 -5.66 -13.33
N HIS A 97 -3.20 -4.86 -12.40
CA HIS A 97 -2.89 -5.32 -11.05
C HIS A 97 -4.17 -5.83 -10.36
N SER A 98 -4.08 -7.00 -9.74
CA SER A 98 -5.25 -7.62 -9.09
C SER A 98 -4.91 -8.40 -7.82
N SER A 99 -3.64 -8.40 -7.42
CA SER A 99 -3.14 -9.12 -6.24
C SER A 99 -2.99 -8.16 -5.06
N SER A 100 -2.67 -8.70 -3.89
CA SER A 100 -2.47 -7.93 -2.67
C SER A 100 -1.02 -8.06 -2.21
N PRO A 101 -0.37 -6.97 -1.81
CA PRO A 101 -0.85 -5.59 -1.74
C PRO A 101 -0.65 -4.82 -3.04
N PHE A 102 -1.26 -3.63 -3.12
CA PHE A 102 -0.88 -2.57 -4.05
C PHE A 102 -0.34 -1.36 -3.29
N VAL A 103 0.81 -0.85 -3.74
CA VAL A 103 1.57 0.25 -3.13
C VAL A 103 1.71 1.42 -4.11
N TRP A 104 1.51 2.64 -3.62
CA TRP A 104 1.73 3.88 -4.36
C TRP A 104 2.25 4.99 -3.44
N LEU A 105 2.79 6.05 -4.02
CA LEU A 105 3.26 7.25 -3.33
C LEU A 105 2.35 8.43 -3.65
N GLU A 106 2.02 9.21 -2.62
CA GLU A 106 1.32 10.49 -2.75
C GLU A 106 2.26 11.64 -2.36
N HIS A 107 2.19 12.74 -3.11
CA HIS A 107 2.97 13.96 -2.90
C HIS A 107 2.05 15.12 -2.43
N PRO A 108 2.60 16.18 -1.80
CA PRO A 108 1.82 17.36 -1.40
C PRO A 108 1.11 17.99 -2.60
N GLY A 109 -0.10 18.51 -2.39
CA GLY A 109 -0.91 19.14 -3.44
C GLY A 109 -1.73 18.19 -4.34
N ALA A 110 -1.49 16.88 -4.25
CA ALA A 110 -2.22 15.76 -4.87
C ALA A 110 -2.42 15.76 -6.41
N LYS A 111 -2.04 14.61 -7.00
CA LYS A 111 -1.97 14.24 -8.42
C LYS A 111 -0.83 14.92 -9.20
N PRO A 112 0.05 14.14 -9.86
CA PRO A 112 -0.02 12.68 -10.06
C PRO A 112 0.43 11.84 -8.85
N MET A 113 -0.21 10.67 -8.66
CA MET A 113 0.27 9.60 -7.78
C MET A 113 1.40 8.84 -8.49
N THR A 114 2.33 8.26 -7.73
CA THR A 114 3.37 7.38 -8.28
C THR A 114 3.08 5.94 -7.91
N ALA A 115 2.69 5.12 -8.88
CA ALA A 115 2.47 3.69 -8.69
C ALA A 115 3.81 2.96 -8.47
N ILE A 116 3.86 2.11 -7.44
CA ILE A 116 4.98 1.20 -7.18
C ILE A 116 4.60 -0.23 -7.57
N GLY A 117 3.36 -0.64 -7.29
CA GLY A 117 2.84 -1.97 -7.64
C GLY A 117 2.77 -2.93 -6.45
N GLY A 118 3.17 -4.18 -6.67
CA GLY A 118 3.14 -5.25 -5.68
C GLY A 118 4.18 -5.10 -4.56
N ARG A 119 4.13 -6.05 -3.61
CA ARG A 119 5.08 -6.09 -2.48
C ARG A 119 6.53 -6.20 -2.94
N ASP A 120 6.80 -7.02 -3.93
CA ASP A 120 8.14 -7.27 -4.48
C ASP A 120 8.71 -6.03 -5.18
N SER A 121 7.92 -5.35 -6.01
CA SER A 121 8.28 -4.04 -6.59
C SER A 121 8.56 -3.01 -5.50
N PHE A 122 7.77 -3.00 -4.42
CA PHE A 122 8.00 -2.10 -3.30
C PHE A 122 9.26 -2.43 -2.51
N CYS A 123 9.55 -3.72 -2.29
CA CYS A 123 10.80 -4.17 -1.69
C CYS A 123 12.02 -3.74 -2.52
N ASP A 124 11.99 -3.91 -3.84
CA ASP A 124 13.06 -3.47 -4.75
C ASP A 124 13.23 -1.94 -4.76
N TRP A 125 12.11 -1.19 -4.82
CA TRP A 125 12.14 0.27 -4.72
C TRP A 125 12.79 0.73 -3.41
N ALA A 126 12.40 0.15 -2.28
CA ALA A 126 12.96 0.50 -0.98
C ALA A 126 14.44 0.10 -0.86
N ALA A 127 14.83 -1.04 -1.44
CA ALA A 127 16.24 -1.47 -1.47
C ALA A 127 17.13 -0.44 -2.15
N LYS A 128 16.67 0.08 -3.30
CA LYS A 128 17.37 1.09 -4.11
C LYS A 128 17.34 2.48 -3.48
N THR A 129 16.24 2.84 -2.83
CA THR A 129 16.05 4.18 -2.25
C THR A 129 16.81 4.35 -0.94
N PHE A 130 16.94 3.30 -0.12
CA PHE A 130 17.56 3.37 1.20
C PHE A 130 18.71 2.36 1.37
N PRO A 131 19.73 2.36 0.49
CA PRO A 131 20.74 1.29 0.43
C PRO A 131 21.57 1.13 1.71
N SER A 132 21.71 2.19 2.51
CA SER A 132 22.51 2.19 3.73
C SER A 132 21.72 1.89 5.01
N ASP A 133 20.38 1.86 4.96
CA ASP A 133 19.56 1.67 6.15
C ASP A 133 19.33 0.19 6.44
N LYS A 134 20.06 -0.36 7.41
CA LYS A 134 19.98 -1.79 7.75
C LYS A 134 18.58 -2.23 8.20
N SER A 135 17.80 -1.35 8.81
CA SER A 135 16.45 -1.70 9.30
C SER A 135 15.46 -1.84 8.14
N ILE A 136 15.59 -1.00 7.12
CA ILE A 136 14.83 -1.09 5.87
C ILE A 136 15.33 -2.27 5.05
N GLN A 137 16.65 -2.40 4.84
CA GLN A 137 17.23 -3.49 4.05
C GLN A 137 16.90 -4.89 4.60
N GLY A 138 16.74 -5.04 5.92
CA GLY A 138 16.28 -6.29 6.52
C GLY A 138 14.87 -6.73 6.06
N LEU A 139 14.09 -5.82 5.46
CA LEU A 139 12.73 -6.05 5.00
C LEU A 139 12.58 -6.10 3.46
N THR A 140 13.63 -5.77 2.69
CA THR A 140 13.55 -5.60 1.22
C THR A 140 13.72 -6.89 0.41
N SER A 141 13.66 -8.07 1.06
CA SER A 141 13.69 -9.33 0.31
C SER A 141 12.48 -9.45 -0.62
N THR A 142 12.74 -9.74 -1.90
CA THR A 142 11.71 -10.02 -2.92
C THR A 142 11.16 -11.44 -2.83
N ARG A 143 11.81 -12.34 -2.06
CA ARG A 143 11.30 -13.69 -1.78
C ARG A 143 10.04 -13.64 -0.94
N GLU A 144 9.17 -14.65 -1.06
CA GLU A 144 7.92 -14.73 -0.27
C GLU A 144 8.18 -14.51 1.24
N PRO A 145 7.45 -13.57 1.88
CA PRO A 145 7.64 -13.32 3.30
C PRO A 145 7.04 -14.47 4.12
N PRO A 146 7.55 -14.69 5.35
CA PRO A 146 7.07 -15.79 6.18
C PRO A 146 5.59 -15.62 6.54
N LEU A 147 4.88 -16.73 6.71
CA LEU A 147 3.46 -16.74 7.08
C LEU A 147 3.18 -16.04 8.43
N SER A 148 4.19 -15.88 9.29
CA SER A 148 4.07 -15.11 10.53
C SER A 148 3.72 -13.64 10.31
N GLU A 149 3.96 -13.10 9.11
CA GLU A 149 3.57 -11.73 8.74
C GLU A 149 2.13 -11.64 8.22
N MET A 150 1.39 -12.75 8.20
CA MET A 150 -0.03 -12.75 7.81
C MET A 150 -0.92 -12.01 8.81
N PHE A 151 -0.54 -12.04 10.10
CA PHE A 151 -1.22 -11.35 11.18
C PHE A 151 -0.45 -10.08 11.51
N PHE A 152 -0.94 -8.96 11.00
CA PHE A 152 -0.37 -7.64 11.21
C PHE A 152 -1.43 -6.70 11.79
N ASP A 153 -1.01 -5.54 12.30
CA ASP A 153 -1.95 -4.55 12.81
C ASP A 153 -2.79 -4.00 11.66
N ASN A 154 -4.00 -4.53 11.53
CA ASN A 154 -5.01 -4.09 10.57
C ASN A 154 -6.14 -3.29 11.25
N ALA A 155 -6.00 -2.98 12.56
CA ALA A 155 -7.08 -2.46 13.39
C ALA A 155 -7.44 -1.01 13.10
N THR A 156 -6.74 -0.33 12.19
CA THR A 156 -7.09 1.02 11.74
C THR A 156 -7.11 1.12 10.20
N PRO A 157 -8.22 0.75 9.54
CA PRO A 157 -8.40 1.13 8.14
C PRO A 157 -8.37 2.67 8.04
N GLY A 158 -7.55 3.16 7.11
CA GLY A 158 -7.42 4.56 6.73
C GLY A 158 -6.86 5.52 7.77
N GLY A 159 -6.17 5.00 8.78
CA GLY A 159 -5.37 5.81 9.69
C GLY A 159 -4.01 6.16 9.10
N THR A 160 -3.55 7.40 9.30
CA THR A 160 -2.12 7.72 9.23
C THR A 160 -1.44 7.11 10.45
N TRP A 161 -0.50 6.18 10.25
CA TRP A 161 0.28 5.61 11.35
C TRP A 161 1.32 6.65 11.80
N MET A 162 0.87 7.60 12.60
CA MET A 162 1.63 8.39 13.57
C MET A 162 0.62 8.87 14.62
N LYS A 163 0.18 7.98 15.52
CA LYS A 163 -0.25 8.48 16.82
C LYS A 163 1.01 8.57 17.69
N PRO A 164 1.22 9.72 18.36
CA PRO A 164 2.38 9.94 19.22
C PRO A 164 2.53 8.87 20.31
#